data_AF-A0A7C6U2T2-F1
#
_entry.id   AF-A0A7C6U2T2-F1
#
_cell.length_a   1.000
_cell.length_b   1.000
_cell.length_c   1.000
_cell.angle_alpha   90.00
_cell.angle_beta   90.00
_cell.angle_gamma   90.00
#
_symmetry.space_group_name_H-M   'P 1'
#
loop_
_entity.id
_entity.type
_entity.pdbx_description
1 polymer ?
#
loop_
_entity_poly.entity_id
_entity_poly.type
_entity_poly.pdbx_seq_one_letter_code
_entity_poly.pdbx_strand_id
1 'polypeptide(L)'
;MNKTMYLSRFSPTFWKESFNELKNIKSIVMVSILTSLRIIVGLFFIPITDSNRIYFTFIFVLLIGFLYGPISGIVSGIIADLVTFMIF
;
A
#
# COMPACT_ATOMS: atom_id res chain seq x y z
N MET A 1 -22.18 10.42 6.74
CA MET A 1 -21.52 9.86 5.54
C MET A 1 -22.36 10.26 4.32
N ASN A 2 -21.97 11.36 3.64
CA ASN A 2 -22.82 12.00 2.63
C ASN A 2 -22.59 11.37 1.25
N LYS A 3 -23.65 10.82 0.65
CA LYS A 3 -23.59 9.90 -0.51
C LYS A 3 -23.15 10.53 -1.84
N THR A 4 -22.95 11.85 -1.92
CA THR A 4 -22.62 12.59 -3.15
C THR A 4 -21.11 12.75 -3.43
N MET A 5 -20.24 12.27 -2.55
CA MET A 5 -18.81 12.67 -2.49
C MET A 5 -17.83 11.84 -3.35
N TYR A 6 -18.30 10.77 -3.99
CA TYR A 6 -17.49 9.84 -4.81
C TYR A 6 -18.01 9.71 -6.25
N LEU A 7 -18.34 10.82 -6.92
CA LEU A 7 -18.77 10.80 -8.34
C LEU A 7 -17.77 10.09 -9.27
N SER A 8 -16.48 10.09 -8.91
CA SER A 8 -15.41 9.39 -9.63
C SER A 8 -14.28 9.04 -8.67
N ARG A 9 -13.60 7.90 -8.89
CA ARG A 9 -12.37 7.48 -8.17
C ARG A 9 -11.20 8.45 -8.37
N PHE A 10 -11.35 9.41 -9.28
CA PHE A 10 -10.41 10.50 -9.55
C PHE A 10 -10.89 11.87 -9.03
N SER A 11 -11.95 11.92 -8.20
CA SER A 11 -12.41 13.20 -7.64
C SER A 11 -11.37 13.80 -6.68
N PRO A 12 -11.10 15.12 -6.73
CA PRO A 12 -10.24 15.79 -5.75
C PRO A 12 -10.70 15.59 -4.29
N THR A 13 -12.02 15.48 -4.07
CA THR A 13 -12.58 15.20 -2.74
C THR A 13 -12.18 13.83 -2.22
N PHE A 14 -12.13 12.81 -3.09
CA PHE A 14 -11.72 11.45 -2.73
C PHE A 14 -10.26 11.40 -2.28
N TRP A 15 -9.40 12.11 -3.00
CA TRP A 15 -7.98 12.20 -2.67
C TRP A 15 -7.73 13.00 -1.39
N LYS A 16 -8.49 14.08 -1.17
CA LYS A 16 -8.40 14.86 0.08
C LYS A 16 -8.78 14.04 1.31
N GLU A 17 -9.83 13.22 1.22
CA GLU A 17 -10.22 12.31 2.31
C GLU A 17 -9.15 11.23 2.53
N SER A 18 -8.61 10.66 1.46
CA SER A 18 -7.52 9.68 1.53
C SER A 18 -6.26 10.26 2.20
N PHE A 19 -6.00 11.56 2.05
CA PHE A 19 -4.91 12.23 2.75
C PHE A 19 -5.23 12.41 4.24
N ASN A 20 -6.50 12.59 4.58
CA ASN A 20 -6.92 12.74 5.96
C ASN A 20 -6.83 11.40 6.74
N GLU A 21 -7.00 10.27 6.06
CA GLU A 21 -6.73 8.94 6.62
C GLU A 21 -5.29 8.78 7.13
N LEU A 22 -4.31 9.39 6.45
CA LEU A 22 -2.92 9.39 6.90
C LEU A 22 -2.67 10.22 8.16
N LYS A 23 -3.60 11.07 8.61
CA LYS A 23 -3.46 11.79 9.89
C LYS A 23 -3.90 10.95 11.08
N ASN A 24 -4.65 9.88 10.85
CA ASN A 24 -5.10 9.00 11.90
C ASN A 24 -3.98 8.04 12.30
N ILE A 25 -3.54 8.12 13.55
CA ILE A 25 -2.41 7.32 14.05
C ILE A 25 -2.68 5.82 13.95
N LYS A 26 -3.95 5.39 14.13
CA LYS A 26 -4.32 3.98 14.00
C LYS A 26 -4.16 3.49 12.55
N SER A 27 -4.52 4.35 11.59
CA SER A 27 -4.35 4.07 10.17
C SER A 27 -2.87 3.93 9.82
N ILE A 28 -2.03 4.89 10.24
CA ILE A 28 -0.57 4.82 10.02
C ILE A 28 0.02 3.53 10.58
N VAL A 29 -0.28 3.18 11.82
CA VAL A 29 0.25 1.95 12.46
C VAL A 29 -0.14 0.71 11.65
N MET A 30 -1.39 0.63 11.19
CA MET A 30 -1.85 -0.51 10.42
C MET A 30 -1.21 -0.58 9.02
N VAL A 31 -1.03 0.57 8.37
CA VAL A 31 -0.28 0.68 7.11
C VAL A 31 1.17 0.25 7.31
N SER A 32 1.82 0.65 8.40
CA SER A 32 3.20 0.25 8.73
C SER A 32 3.32 -1.27 8.91
N ILE A 33 2.41 -1.90 9.67
CA ILE A 33 2.41 -3.36 9.87
C ILE A 33 2.25 -4.10 8.54
N LEU A 34 1.29 -3.66 7.70
CA LEU A 34 1.07 -4.25 6.38
C LEU A 34 2.28 -4.05 5.44
N THR A 35 2.95 -2.90 5.54
CA THR A 35 4.15 -2.59 4.76
C THR A 35 5.32 -3.46 5.20
N SER A 36 5.51 -3.68 6.50
CA SER A 36 6.52 -4.63 7.01
C SER A 36 6.23 -6.06 6.53
N LEU A 37 4.95 -6.46 6.52
CA LEU A 37 4.56 -7.78 6.03
C LEU A 37 4.82 -7.95 4.52
N ARG A 38 4.59 -6.89 3.72
CA ARG A 38 4.98 -6.85 2.29
C ARG A 38 6.45 -7.21 2.11
N ILE A 39 7.34 -6.61 2.91
CA ILE A 39 8.79 -6.81 2.81
C ILE A 39 9.15 -8.26 3.17
N ILE A 40 8.60 -8.79 4.28
CA ILE A 40 8.84 -10.17 4.71
C ILE A 40 8.36 -11.16 3.65
N VAL A 41 7.19 -10.95 3.06
CA VAL A 41 6.69 -11.82 1.99
C VAL A 41 7.54 -11.72 0.73
N GLY A 42 8.22 -10.59 0.49
CA GLY A 42 9.16 -10.42 -0.61
C GLY A 42 10.37 -11.37 -0.56
N LEU A 43 10.69 -11.93 0.60
CA LEU A 43 11.71 -12.96 0.75
C LEU A 43 11.30 -14.30 0.12
N PHE A 44 10.00 -14.54 -0.01
CA PHE A 44 9.45 -15.78 -0.56
C PHE A 44 8.98 -15.55 -2.00
N PHE A 45 9.43 -16.40 -2.91
CA PHE A 45 9.01 -16.36 -4.31
C PHE A 45 8.87 -17.78 -4.86
N ILE A 46 8.01 -17.92 -5.87
CA ILE A 46 7.88 -19.16 -6.61
C ILE A 46 8.74 -19.03 -7.89
N PRO A 47 9.83 -19.80 -8.04
CA PRO A 47 10.62 -19.80 -9.27
C PRO A 47 9.85 -20.56 -10.36
N ILE A 48 9.65 -19.92 -11.51
CA ILE A 48 9.07 -20.58 -12.71
C ILE A 48 10.19 -21.01 -13.66
N THR A 49 11.22 -20.17 -13.78
CA THR A 49 12.37 -20.32 -14.68
C THR A 49 13.57 -19.61 -14.04
N ASP A 50 14.79 -19.89 -14.51
CA ASP A 50 16.02 -19.28 -13.95
C ASP A 50 15.97 -17.74 -13.88
N SER A 51 15.26 -17.09 -14.81
CA SER A 51 15.09 -15.63 -14.84
C SER A 51 13.76 -15.10 -14.26
N ASN A 52 12.73 -15.95 -14.10
CA ASN A 52 11.38 -15.49 -13.78
C ASN A 52 10.92 -16.00 -12.42
N ARG A 53 10.58 -15.06 -11.54
CA ARG A 53 10.10 -15.30 -10.18
C ARG A 53 8.78 -14.58 -9.98
N ILE A 54 7.79 -15.27 -9.45
CA ILE A 54 6.51 -14.65 -9.04
C ILE A 54 6.61 -14.28 -7.56
N TYR A 55 6.27 -13.03 -7.27
CA TYR A 55 6.16 -12.50 -5.92
C TYR A 55 4.70 -12.22 -5.56
N PHE A 56 4.38 -12.37 -4.27
CA PHE A 56 3.05 -12.07 -3.73
C PHE A 56 2.99 -10.73 -2.96
N THR A 57 4.05 -9.92 -3.06
CA THR A 57 4.16 -8.61 -2.38
C THR A 57 3.07 -7.62 -2.80
N PHE A 58 2.53 -7.75 -4.02
CA PHE A 58 1.50 -6.88 -4.57
C PHE A 58 0.19 -6.93 -3.77
N ILE A 59 -0.12 -8.05 -3.11
CA ILE A 59 -1.37 -8.23 -2.36
C ILE A 59 -1.47 -7.20 -1.23
N PHE A 60 -0.35 -6.92 -0.55
CA PHE A 60 -0.32 -5.99 0.57
C PHE A 60 -0.49 -4.53 0.14
N VAL A 61 0.17 -4.10 -0.94
CA VAL A 61 0.00 -2.72 -1.43
C VAL A 61 -1.42 -2.48 -1.96
N LEU A 62 -2.03 -3.49 -2.60
CA LEU A 62 -3.44 -3.44 -3.00
C LEU A 62 -4.36 -3.37 -1.78
N LEU A 63 -4.09 -4.16 -0.75
CA LEU A 63 -4.88 -4.16 0.49
C LEU A 63 -4.79 -2.80 1.20
N ILE A 64 -3.60 -2.21 1.27
CA ILE A 64 -3.38 -0.87 1.84
C ILE A 64 -4.19 0.17 1.04
N GLY A 65 -4.09 0.16 -0.28
CA GLY A 65 -4.83 1.09 -1.14
C GLY A 65 -6.34 0.92 -1.06
N PHE A 66 -6.82 -0.31 -0.89
CA PHE A 66 -8.25 -0.62 -0.76
C PHE A 66 -8.83 -0.18 0.59
N LEU A 67 -8.10 -0.40 1.69
CA LEU A 67 -8.57 -0.09 3.04
C LEU A 67 -8.36 1.37 3.43
N TYR A 68 -7.22 1.97 3.08
CA TYR A 68 -6.79 3.29 3.56
C TYR A 68 -6.66 4.33 2.44
N GLY A 69 -7.08 3.99 1.23
CA GLY A 69 -7.11 4.88 0.07
C GLY A 69 -5.80 4.93 -0.73
N PRO A 70 -5.83 5.52 -1.94
CA PRO A 70 -4.72 5.55 -2.89
C PRO A 70 -3.45 6.21 -2.33
N ILE A 71 -3.60 7.27 -1.53
CA ILE A 71 -2.45 8.02 -1.00
C ILE A 71 -1.67 7.15 -0.01
N SER A 72 -2.36 6.43 0.86
CA SER A 72 -1.74 5.47 1.79
C SER A 72 -1.00 4.36 1.05
N GLY A 73 -1.57 3.87 -0.05
CA GLY A 73 -0.91 2.91 -0.95
C GLY A 73 0.39 3.45 -1.54
N ILE A 74 0.36 4.66 -2.11
CA ILE A 74 1.54 5.32 -2.69
C ILE A 74 2.64 5.50 -1.64
N VAL A 75 2.30 6.06 -0.48
CA VAL A 75 3.24 6.30 0.62
C VAL A 75 3.85 4.98 1.11
N SER A 76 3.05 3.94 1.30
CA SER A 76 3.54 2.61 1.68
C SER A 76 4.48 2.00 0.63
N GLY A 77 4.20 2.23 -0.65
CA GLY A 77 5.03 1.80 -1.77
C GLY A 77 6.42 2.40 -1.68
N ILE A 78 6.49 3.74 -1.61
CA ILE A 78 7.74 4.50 -1.51
C ILE A 78 8.55 4.04 -0.29
N ILE A 79 7.90 3.91 0.88
CA ILE A 79 8.58 3.50 2.11
C ILE A 79 9.14 2.08 1.97
N ALA A 80 8.34 1.11 1.51
CA ALA A 80 8.84 -0.25 1.40
C ALA A 80 9.93 -0.39 0.32
N ASP A 81 9.91 0.42 -0.73
CA ASP A 81 10.99 0.41 -1.73
C ASP A 81 12.30 0.97 -1.13
N LEU A 82 12.23 2.06 -0.36
CA LEU A 82 13.39 2.60 0.36
C LEU A 82 13.95 1.60 1.40
N VAL A 83 13.07 0.99 2.19
CA VAL A 83 13.47 0.02 3.22
C VAL A 83 14.06 -1.23 2.58
N THR A 84 13.45 -1.74 1.52
CA THR A 84 13.98 -2.90 0.78
C THR A 84 15.35 -2.56 0.18
N PHE A 85 15.53 -1.37 -0.42
CA PHE A 85 16.82 -0.91 -0.93
C PHE A 85 17.91 -0.78 0.16
N MET A 86 17.53 -0.48 1.40
CA MET A 86 18.49 -0.42 2.52
C MET A 86 18.86 -1.79 3.07
N ILE A 87 17.98 -2.79 2.97
CA ILE A 87 18.16 -4.12 3.56
C ILE A 87 18.78 -5.10 2.56
N PHE A 88 18.50 -4.97 1.27
CA PHE A 88 18.93 -5.88 0.21
C PHE A 88 19.80 -5.15 -0.82
#